data_AF-A0A6I5CW66-F1
#
_entry.id   AF-A0A6I5CW66-F1
#
_cell.length_a   1.000
_cell.length_b   1.000
_cell.length_c   1.000
_cell.angle_alpha   90.00
_cell.angle_beta   90.00
_cell.angle_gamma   90.00
#
_symmetry.space_group_name_H-M   'P 1'
#
loop_
_entity.id
_entity.type
_entity.pdbx_description
1 polymer ?
#
loop_
_entity_poly.entity_id
_entity_poly.type
_entity_poly.pdbx_seq_one_letter_code
_entity_poly.pdbx_strand_id
1 'polypeptide(L)'
;MSVDVRIDQGRLSRLLRLRGGIVERNLARRTARVADIARSLAPGTMPAYIDWHIEEGPRGLQGVVTCDHPATLYVLEGTRPHLIRARRGKALRFEVDGQVVFATVVRHPGTRPNNFLGRALRLGR
;
A
#
# COMPACT_ATOMS: atom_id res chain seq x y z
N MET A 1 -5.55 -27.59 44.21
CA MET A 1 -5.54 -28.47 43.01
C MET A 1 -4.78 -27.75 41.91
N SER A 2 -3.75 -28.37 41.34
CA SER A 2 -3.04 -27.85 40.16
C SER A 2 -3.52 -28.59 38.91
N VAL A 3 -3.73 -27.85 37.82
CA VAL A 3 -4.03 -28.39 36.49
C VAL A 3 -2.87 -28.00 35.59
N ASP A 4 -2.23 -28.99 34.98
CA ASP A 4 -1.15 -28.77 34.02
C ASP A 4 -1.68 -28.90 32.59
N VAL A 5 -1.47 -27.86 31.78
CA VAL A 5 -1.71 -27.87 30.34
C VAL A 5 -0.36 -28.01 29.62
N ARG A 6 -0.19 -29.09 28.86
CA ARG A 6 1.00 -29.31 28.02
C ARG A 6 0.70 -28.95 26.58
N ILE A 7 1.50 -28.05 26.00
CA ILE A 7 1.41 -27.65 24.60
C ILE A 7 2.60 -28.23 23.84
N ASP A 8 2.32 -29.05 22.82
CA ASP A 8 3.34 -29.57 21.90
C ASP A 8 3.69 -28.51 20.85
N GLN A 9 4.86 -27.90 21.03
CA GLN A 9 5.36 -26.82 20.16
C GLN A 9 5.59 -27.30 18.71
N GLY A 10 5.95 -28.56 18.49
CA GLY A 10 6.20 -29.11 17.17
C GLY A 10 4.91 -29.29 16.37
N ARG A 11 3.87 -29.81 17.00
CA ARG A 11 2.53 -29.91 16.39
C ARG A 11 1.91 -28.53 16.16
N LEU A 12 2.08 -27.61 17.11
CA LEU A 12 1.60 -26.24 16.97
C LEU A 12 2.27 -25.55 15.78
N SER A 13 3.60 -25.58 15.70
CA SER A 13 4.36 -24.98 14.59
C SER A 13 3.94 -25.54 13.22
N ARG A 14 3.75 -26.87 13.13
CA ARG A 14 3.23 -27.50 11.91
C ARG A 14 1.85 -26.97 11.56
N LEU A 15 0.94 -26.86 12.53
CA LEU A 15 -0.42 -26.34 12.34
C LEU A 15 -0.43 -24.86 11.91
N LEU A 16 0.47 -24.05 12.48
CA LEU A 16 0.62 -22.63 12.13
C LEU A 16 1.14 -22.42 10.69
N ARG A 17 1.85 -23.40 10.14
CA ARG A 17 2.43 -23.37 8.78
C ARG A 17 1.60 -24.13 7.73
N LEU A 18 0.51 -24.80 8.13
CA LEU A 18 -0.31 -25.57 7.20
C LEU A 18 -0.92 -24.65 6.14
N ARG A 19 -0.59 -24.92 4.88
CA ARG A 19 -1.23 -24.29 3.72
C ARG A 19 -2.74 -24.57 3.73
N GLY A 20 -3.53 -23.53 3.47
CA GLY A 20 -4.98 -23.53 3.56
C GLY A 20 -5.51 -23.68 4.99
N GLY A 21 -4.67 -23.64 6.02
CA GLY A 21 -5.06 -23.82 7.43
C GLY A 21 -5.84 -22.64 8.02
N ILE A 22 -6.29 -22.78 9.28
CA ILE A 22 -7.02 -21.72 10.00
C ILE A 22 -6.21 -20.41 10.06
N VAL A 23 -4.91 -20.50 10.29
CA VAL A 23 -4.02 -19.35 10.39
C VAL A 23 -3.94 -18.61 9.06
N GLU A 24 -3.63 -19.32 7.97
CA GLU A 24 -3.56 -18.71 6.65
C GLU A 24 -4.89 -18.09 6.25
N ARG A 25 -6.03 -18.76 6.47
CA ARG A 25 -7.35 -18.19 6.15
C ARG A 25 -7.68 -16.94 6.97
N ASN A 26 -7.29 -16.91 8.26
CA ASN A 26 -7.49 -15.73 9.09
C ASN A 26 -6.59 -14.59 8.62
N LEU A 27 -5.33 -14.90 8.31
CA LEU A 27 -4.36 -13.95 7.80
C LEU A 27 -4.82 -13.37 6.47
N ALA A 28 -5.18 -14.22 5.50
CA ALA A 28 -5.73 -13.82 4.19
C ALA A 28 -6.92 -12.87 4.33
N ARG A 29 -7.87 -13.17 5.22
CA ARG A 29 -9.02 -12.29 5.49
C ARG A 29 -8.59 -10.91 6.01
N ARG A 30 -7.63 -10.86 6.93
CA ARG A 30 -7.10 -9.60 7.46
C ARG A 30 -6.33 -8.82 6.39
N THR A 31 -5.48 -9.49 5.63
CA THR A 31 -4.71 -8.89 4.54
C THR A 31 -5.62 -8.32 3.47
N ALA A 32 -6.64 -9.08 3.03
CA ALA A 32 -7.65 -8.61 2.08
C ALA A 32 -8.37 -7.36 2.59
N ARG A 33 -8.78 -7.34 3.87
CA ARG A 33 -9.41 -6.17 4.49
C ARG A 33 -8.48 -4.94 4.46
N VAL A 34 -7.19 -5.11 4.77
CA VAL A 34 -6.21 -4.03 4.69
C VAL A 34 -6.07 -3.54 3.24
N ALA A 35 -6.03 -4.45 2.26
CA ALA A 35 -5.97 -4.08 0.85
C ALA A 35 -7.21 -3.31 0.39
N ASP A 36 -8.41 -3.69 0.83
CA ASP A 36 -9.65 -2.98 0.49
C ASP A 36 -9.69 -1.56 1.08
N ILE A 37 -9.21 -1.40 2.32
CA ILE A 37 -9.04 -0.06 2.91
C ILE A 37 -7.95 0.72 2.17
N ALA A 38 -6.87 0.09 1.75
CA ALA A 38 -5.83 0.75 0.96
C ALA A 38 -6.41 1.25 -0.38
N ARG A 39 -7.22 0.44 -1.06
CA ARG A 39 -7.92 0.82 -2.30
C ARG A 39 -8.85 2.01 -2.10
N SER A 40 -9.58 2.10 -0.99
CA SER A 40 -10.47 3.24 -0.73
C SER A 40 -9.72 4.54 -0.39
N LEU A 41 -8.52 4.43 0.17
CA LEU A 41 -7.69 5.59 0.54
C LEU A 41 -6.71 6.04 -0.55
N ALA A 42 -6.49 5.21 -1.58
CA ALA A 42 -5.51 5.46 -2.62
C ALA A 42 -6.01 6.53 -3.61
N PRO A 43 -5.17 7.50 -4.01
CA PRO A 43 -5.59 8.58 -4.90
C PRO A 43 -5.59 8.16 -6.38
N GLY A 44 -6.44 8.82 -7.16
CA GLY A 44 -6.47 8.66 -8.62
C GLY A 44 -6.69 7.20 -9.04
N THR A 45 -5.84 6.70 -9.93
CA THR A 45 -5.90 5.34 -10.48
C THR A 45 -5.13 4.30 -9.67
N MET A 46 -4.46 4.70 -8.58
CA MET A 46 -3.69 3.79 -7.73
C MET A 46 -4.49 2.58 -7.18
N PRO A 47 -5.80 2.66 -6.87
CA PRO A 47 -6.55 1.50 -6.40
C PRO A 47 -6.44 0.26 -7.32
N ALA A 48 -6.32 0.46 -8.63
CA ALA A 48 -6.21 -0.61 -9.62
C ALA A 48 -4.85 -1.34 -9.59
N TYR A 49 -3.85 -0.79 -8.88
CA TYR A 49 -2.49 -1.33 -8.78
C TYR A 49 -2.23 -1.96 -7.41
N ILE A 50 -3.25 -2.06 -6.56
CA ILE A 50 -3.14 -2.63 -5.22
C ILE A 50 -3.53 -4.10 -5.25
N ASP A 51 -2.57 -4.95 -4.93
CA ASP A 51 -2.76 -6.38 -4.77
C ASP A 51 -2.32 -6.85 -3.38
N TRP A 52 -2.67 -8.08 -3.04
CA TRP A 52 -2.25 -8.72 -1.82
C TRP A 52 -2.08 -10.22 -1.99
N HIS A 53 -1.17 -10.79 -1.21
CA HIS A 53 -0.97 -12.23 -1.16
C HIS A 53 -0.48 -12.65 0.23
N ILE A 54 -0.50 -13.95 0.47
CA ILE A 54 0.16 -14.56 1.62
C ILE A 54 1.44 -15.20 1.14
N GLU A 55 2.52 -15.00 1.89
CA GLU A 55 3.80 -15.66 1.65
C GLU A 55 4.40 -16.19 2.96
N GLU A 56 5.34 -17.11 2.85
CA GLU A 56 6.10 -17.63 3.99
C GLU A 56 7.43 -16.87 4.09
N GLY A 57 7.59 -16.11 5.17
CA GLY A 57 8.82 -15.39 5.49
C GLY A 57 9.64 -16.08 6.59
N PRO A 58 10.79 -15.50 6.99
CA PRO A 58 11.66 -16.08 8.04
C PRO A 58 10.98 -16.30 9.39
N ARG A 59 9.89 -15.57 9.65
CA ARG A 59 9.10 -15.63 10.90
C ARG A 59 7.76 -16.36 10.75
N GLY A 60 7.54 -17.05 9.63
CA GLY A 60 6.30 -17.76 9.31
C GLY A 60 5.45 -17.00 8.28
N LEU A 61 4.17 -17.34 8.22
CA LEU A 61 3.23 -16.74 7.26
C LEU A 61 3.06 -15.24 7.49
N GLN A 62 3.14 -14.46 6.41
CA GLN A 62 2.93 -13.03 6.41
C GLN A 62 1.96 -12.60 5.30
N GLY A 63 1.12 -11.62 5.63
CA GLY A 63 0.25 -10.97 4.67
C GLY A 63 0.97 -9.78 4.05
N VAL A 64 1.03 -9.74 2.73
CA VAL A 64 1.70 -8.68 1.98
C VAL A 64 0.65 -7.92 1.20
N VAL A 65 0.76 -6.58 1.23
CA VAL A 65 -0.06 -5.67 0.42
C VAL A 65 0.90 -4.80 -0.38
N THR A 66 0.76 -4.78 -1.69
CA THR A 66 1.64 -4.05 -2.62
C THR A 66 0.86 -2.95 -3.34
N CYS A 67 1.59 -1.99 -3.92
CA CYS A 67 1.03 -1.02 -4.86
C CYS A 67 2.06 -0.73 -5.95
N ASP A 68 1.88 -1.34 -7.11
CA ASP A 68 2.86 -1.29 -8.21
C ASP A 68 2.62 -0.13 -9.18
N HIS A 69 1.89 0.89 -8.73
CA HIS A 69 1.72 2.12 -9.50
C HIS A 69 3.08 2.83 -9.64
N PRO A 70 3.48 3.31 -10.84
CA PRO A 70 4.79 3.94 -11.05
C PRO A 70 5.01 5.20 -10.21
N ALA A 71 3.92 5.82 -9.73
CA ALA A 71 3.96 6.99 -8.85
C ALA A 71 3.88 6.68 -7.34
N THR A 72 3.83 5.41 -6.92
CA THR A 72 3.60 5.02 -5.51
C THR A 72 4.59 5.70 -4.56
N LEU A 73 5.90 5.63 -4.86
CA LEU A 73 6.93 6.19 -3.99
C LEU A 73 6.75 7.71 -3.80
N TYR A 74 6.53 8.45 -4.89
CA TYR A 74 6.32 9.90 -4.85
C TYR A 74 5.06 10.32 -4.08
N VAL A 75 4.04 9.46 -4.05
CA VAL A 75 2.83 9.72 -3.25
C VAL A 75 3.06 9.38 -1.79
N LEU A 76 3.69 8.25 -1.48
CA LEU A 76 3.95 7.83 -0.10
C LEU A 76 4.89 8.80 0.62
N GLU A 77 5.95 9.25 -0.06
CA GLU A 77 7.00 10.10 0.50
C GLU A 77 6.82 11.59 0.20
N GLY A 78 5.95 11.93 -0.75
CA GLY A 78 5.85 13.29 -1.27
C GLY A 78 7.00 13.63 -2.22
N THR A 79 7.03 14.89 -2.67
CA THR A 79 8.09 15.42 -3.53
C THR A 79 8.59 16.75 -2.99
N ARG A 80 9.89 17.01 -3.15
CA ARG A 80 10.51 18.30 -2.81
C ARG A 80 10.13 19.37 -3.86
N PRO A 81 10.27 20.67 -3.55
CA PRO A 81 10.17 21.72 -4.55
C PRO A 81 11.04 21.42 -5.78
N HIS A 82 10.46 21.54 -6.98
CA HIS A 82 11.15 21.23 -8.23
C HIS A 82 10.57 21.99 -9.42
N LEU A 83 11.34 22.04 -10.51
CA LEU A 83 10.87 22.61 -11.77
C LEU A 83 10.25 21.52 -12.64
N ILE A 84 9.04 21.77 -13.14
CA ILE A 84 8.42 20.97 -14.20
C ILE A 84 8.61 21.75 -15.50
N ARG A 85 9.19 21.11 -16.52
CA ARG A 85 9.52 21.77 -17.79
C ARG A 85 8.86 21.02 -18.95
N ALA A 86 8.36 21.77 -19.93
CA ALA A 86 7.96 21.21 -21.21
C ALA A 86 9.21 20.61 -21.90
N ARG A 87 9.23 19.28 -22.07
CA ARG A 87 10.38 18.57 -22.65
C ARG A 87 10.23 18.27 -24.14
N ARG A 88 9.07 17.77 -24.55
CA ARG A 88 8.80 17.35 -25.94
C ARG A 88 7.81 18.27 -26.67
N GLY A 89 6.99 19.01 -25.94
CA GLY A 89 6.02 19.97 -26.49
C GLY A 89 6.48 21.42 -26.32
N LYS A 90 5.76 22.35 -26.96
CA LYS A 90 6.04 23.80 -26.88
C LYS A 90 5.70 24.39 -25.51
N ALA A 91 4.68 23.87 -24.83
CA ALA A 91 4.26 24.30 -23.50
C ALA A 91 3.50 23.19 -22.77
N LEU A 92 3.44 23.29 -21.44
CA LEU A 92 2.49 22.57 -20.58
C LEU A 92 1.14 23.29 -20.66
N ARG A 93 0.04 22.54 -20.58
CA ARG A 93 -1.33 23.07 -20.57
C ARG A 93 -2.00 22.74 -19.24
N PHE A 94 -2.59 23.74 -18.61
CA PHE A 94 -3.36 23.61 -17.38
C PHE A 94 -4.74 24.20 -17.58
N GLU A 95 -5.71 23.72 -16.81
CA GLU A 95 -7.01 24.36 -16.66
C GLU A 95 -7.09 24.84 -15.21
N VAL A 96 -7.27 26.14 -15.03
CA VAL A 96 -7.30 26.82 -13.73
C VAL A 96 -8.50 27.75 -13.74
N ASP A 97 -9.43 27.53 -12.82
CA ASP A 97 -10.66 28.32 -12.70
C ASP A 97 -11.44 28.46 -14.04
N GLY A 98 -11.48 27.37 -14.82
CA GLY A 98 -12.15 27.32 -16.12
C GLY A 98 -11.38 27.99 -17.27
N GLN A 99 -10.20 28.56 -17.02
CA GLN A 99 -9.34 29.14 -18.04
C GLN A 99 -8.19 28.20 -18.40
N VAL A 100 -7.86 28.15 -19.69
CA VAL A 100 -6.71 27.39 -20.17
C VAL A 100 -5.45 28.25 -20.07
N VAL A 101 -4.47 27.78 -19.30
CA VAL A 101 -3.18 28.46 -19.10
C VAL A 101 -2.05 27.60 -19.67
N PHE A 102 -1.09 28.26 -20.33
CA PHE A 102 0.09 27.61 -20.89
C PHE A 102 1.36 28.10 -20.21
N ALA A 103 2.29 27.19 -19.90
CA ALA A 103 3.58 27.53 -19.32
C ALA A 103 4.69 26.61 -19.86
N THR A 104 5.86 27.17 -20.17
CA THR A 104 7.04 26.36 -20.54
C THR A 104 7.71 25.74 -19.32
N VAL A 105 7.61 26.40 -18.15
CA VAL A 105 8.18 25.98 -16.87
C VAL A 105 7.21 26.29 -15.73
N VAL A 106 7.05 25.34 -14.79
CA VAL A 106 6.34 25.51 -13.52
C VAL A 106 7.30 25.33 -12.36
N ARG A 107 7.29 26.27 -11.41
CA ARG A 107 7.99 26.15 -10.12
C ARG A 107 7.07 25.42 -9.14
N HIS A 108 7.13 24.10 -9.11
CA HIS A 108 6.27 23.29 -8.26
C HIS A 108 6.80 23.30 -6.82
N PRO A 109 5.97 23.62 -5.80
CA PRO A 109 6.41 23.67 -4.40
C PRO A 109 6.71 22.29 -3.82
N GLY A 110 6.40 21.23 -4.55
CA GLY A 110 6.44 19.85 -4.07
C GLY A 110 5.06 19.37 -3.64
N THR A 111 4.96 18.10 -3.29
CA THR A 111 3.72 17.47 -2.82
C THR A 111 3.95 16.94 -1.41
N ARG A 112 2.93 17.07 -0.55
CA ARG A 112 2.99 16.50 0.80
C ARG A 112 2.89 14.96 0.72
N PRO A 113 3.57 14.23 1.63
CA PRO A 113 3.45 12.78 1.72
C PRO A 113 2.01 12.33 2.00
N ASN A 114 1.59 11.24 1.37
CA ASN A 114 0.31 10.60 1.57
C ASN A 114 0.51 9.09 1.79
N ASN A 115 0.83 8.71 3.02
CA ASN A 115 1.05 7.30 3.38
C ASN A 115 -0.27 6.53 3.59
N PHE A 116 -0.99 6.28 2.49
CA PHE A 116 -2.27 5.58 2.52
C PHE A 116 -2.14 4.10 2.91
N LEU A 117 -1.06 3.42 2.51
CA LEU A 117 -0.78 2.02 2.91
C LEU A 117 -0.60 1.90 4.43
N GLY A 118 0.18 2.81 5.03
CA GLY A 118 0.38 2.84 6.47
C GLY A 118 -0.91 3.17 7.25
N ARG A 119 -1.77 4.04 6.70
CA ARG A 119 -3.11 4.29 7.28
C ARG A 119 -4.00 3.05 7.19
N ALA A 120 -4.05 2.39 6.04
CA ALA A 120 -4.83 1.18 5.84
C ALA A 120 -4.41 0.07 6.80
N LEU A 121 -3.10 -0.13 7.00
CA LEU A 121 -2.58 -1.11 7.98
C LEU A 121 -3.04 -0.81 9.41
N ARG A 122 -3.09 0.47 9.81
CA ARG A 122 -3.57 0.85 11.15
C ARG A 122 -5.07 0.62 11.34
N LEU A 123 -5.86 0.77 10.26
CA LEU A 123 -7.31 0.64 10.29
C LEU A 123 -7.80 -0.81 10.12
N GLY A 124 -7.05 -1.64 9.39
CA GLY A 124 -7.46 -3.00 9.05
C GLY A 124 -6.89 -4.12 9.94
N ARG A 125 -5.97 -3.79 10.86
CA ARG A 125 -5.33 -4.76 11.77
C ARG A 125 -6.26 -5.28 12.87
#